data_AF-A0A944HAD7-F1
#
_entry.id   AF-A0A944HAD7-F1
#
_cell.length_a   1.000
_cell.length_b   1.000
_cell.length_c   1.000
_cell.angle_alpha   90.00
_cell.angle_beta   90.00
_cell.angle_gamma   90.00
#
_symmetry.space_group_name_H-M   'P 1'
#
loop_
_entity.id
_entity.type
_entity.pdbx_description
1 polymer ?
#
loop_
_entity_poly.entity_id
_entity_poly.type
_entity_poly.pdbx_seq_one_letter_code
_entity_poly.pdbx_strand_id
1 'polypeptide(L)' 'PAQRHALEDRAILAARHQTYLEARERHPARWSRGTRDWTPIGAVTLNPERDAAICGHGHAEDIKRLVA' A
#
# COMPACT_ATOMS: atom_id res chain seq x y z
N PRO A 1 2.60 -9.43 -5.54
CA PRO A 1 2.03 -8.33 -6.35
C PRO A 1 0.55 -8.54 -6.68
N ALA A 2 0.19 -9.67 -7.30
CA ALA A 2 -1.19 -9.97 -7.74
C ALA A 2 -2.24 -9.81 -6.62
N GLN A 3 -1.99 -10.37 -5.43
CA GLN A 3 -2.92 -10.33 -4.30
C GLN A 3 -3.28 -8.90 -3.85
N ARG A 4 -2.33 -7.96 -3.94
CA ARG A 4 -2.59 -6.54 -3.63
C ARG A 4 -3.41 -5.87 -4.74
N HIS A 5 -3.14 -6.19 -6.00
CA HIS A 5 -3.95 -5.69 -7.12
C HIS A 5 -5.37 -6.28 -7.13
N ALA A 6 -5.54 -7.48 -6.58
CA ALA A 6 -6.83 -8.13 -6.37
C ALA A 6 -7.54 -7.68 -5.08
N LEU A 7 -6.97 -6.75 -4.30
CA LEU A 7 -7.51 -6.25 -3.01
C LEU A 7 -7.70 -7.33 -1.93
N GLU A 8 -7.05 -8.49 -2.09
CA GLU A 8 -7.08 -9.60 -1.13
C GLU A 8 -6.19 -9.32 0.09
N ASP A 9 -5.30 -8.33 -0.02
CA ASP A 9 -4.37 -7.92 1.03
C ASP A 9 -5.08 -7.59 2.34
N ARG A 10 -6.25 -6.94 2.26
CA ARG A 10 -7.07 -6.61 3.45
C ARG A 10 -7.49 -7.85 4.22
N ALA A 11 -8.01 -8.86 3.51
CA ALA A 11 -8.47 -10.10 4.13
C ALA A 11 -7.29 -10.89 4.73
N ILE A 12 -6.15 -10.94 4.03
CA ILE A 12 -4.94 -11.61 4.50
C ILE A 12 -4.40 -10.94 5.76
N LEU A 13 -4.33 -9.61 5.79
CA LEU A 13 -3.85 -8.85 6.95
C LEU A 13 -4.79 -8.99 8.16
N ALA A 14 -6.11 -8.99 7.94
CA ALA A 14 -7.09 -9.23 8.99
C ALA A 14 -6.94 -10.63 9.60
N ALA A 15 -6.81 -11.66 8.76
CA ALA A 15 -6.59 -13.04 9.22
C ALA A 15 -5.30 -13.16 10.05
N ARG A 16 -4.21 -12.52 9.60
CA ARG A 16 -2.94 -12.48 10.36
C ARG A 16 -3.11 -11.80 11.71
N HIS A 17 -3.84 -10.69 11.77
CA HIS A 17 -4.08 -10.01 13.03
C HIS A 17 -4.76 -10.94 14.05
N GLN A 18 -5.82 -11.66 13.63
CA GLN A 18 -6.54 -12.62 14.48
C GLN A 18 -5.62 -13.73 14.99
N THR A 19 -4.83 -14.35 14.11
CA THR A 19 -3.87 -15.39 14.52
C THR A 19 -2.89 -14.90 15.58
N TYR A 20 -2.42 -13.66 15.46
CA TYR A 20 -1.49 -13.07 16.42
C TYR A 20 -2.16 -12.72 17.75
N LEU A 21 -3.43 -12.30 17.73
CA LEU A 21 -4.22 -12.08 18.94
C LEU A 21 -4.44 -13.39 19.71
N GLU A 22 -4.88 -14.45 19.03
CA GLU A 22 -5.07 -15.78 19.63
C GLU A 22 -3.77 -16.34 20.21
N ALA A 23 -2.65 -16.19 19.49
CA ALA A 23 -1.35 -16.63 19.96
C ALA A 23 -0.89 -15.88 21.22
N ARG A 24 -1.21 -14.59 21.31
CA ARG A 24 -0.94 -13.76 22.49
C ARG A 24 -1.80 -14.20 23.68
N GLU A 25 -3.09 -14.42 23.47
CA GLU A 25 -4.01 -14.88 24.52
C GLU A 25 -3.60 -16.24 25.08
N ARG A 26 -3.11 -17.14 24.22
CA ARG A 26 -2.65 -18.47 24.64
C ARG A 26 -1.38 -18.41 25.50
N HIS A 27 -0.47 -17.48 25.24
CA HIS A 27 0.82 -17.39 25.92
C HIS A 27 1.23 -15.95 26.26
N PRO A 28 0.50 -15.24 27.14
CA PRO A 28 0.74 -13.82 27.41
C PRO A 28 2.14 -13.55 27.95
N ALA A 29 2.72 -14.48 28.73
CA ALA A 29 4.08 -14.35 29.28
C ALA A 29 5.19 -14.26 28.22
N ARG A 30 4.96 -14.71 26.98
CA ARG A 30 5.93 -14.58 25.87
C ARG A 30 5.93 -13.20 25.23
N TRP A 31 4.90 -12.39 25.48
CA TRP A 31 4.66 -11.13 24.80
C TRP A 31 4.89 -9.96 25.76
N SER A 32 5.98 -9.23 25.59
CA SER A 32 6.28 -8.04 26.40
C SER A 32 5.48 -6.80 25.99
N ARG A 33 4.93 -6.78 24.77
CA ARG A 33 4.15 -5.68 24.19
C ARG A 33 2.94 -6.20 23.40
N GLY A 34 2.17 -5.27 22.84
CA GLY A 34 1.08 -5.58 21.91
C GLY A 34 1.55 -6.31 20.64
N THR A 35 0.58 -6.84 19.89
CA THR A 35 0.83 -7.41 18.57
C THR A 35 1.22 -6.32 17.58
N ARG A 36 1.91 -6.71 16.49
CA ARG A 36 2.22 -5.82 15.37
C ARG A 36 0.93 -5.17 14.82
N ASP A 37 1.05 -3.92 14.36
CA ASP A 37 0.00 -3.25 13.60
C ASP A 37 -0.12 -3.89 12.21
N TRP A 38 -1.29 -4.46 11.93
CA TRP A 38 -1.63 -5.11 10.67
C TRP A 38 -2.54 -4.24 9.79
N THR A 39 -2.67 -2.96 10.09
CA THR A 39 -3.47 -2.03 9.28
C THR A 39 -2.89 -1.95 7.86
N PRO A 40 -3.73 -2.10 6.81
CA PRO A 40 -3.25 -2.00 5.43
C PRO A 40 -2.71 -0.59 5.14
N ILE A 41 -1.51 -0.52 4.59
CA ILE A 41 -0.92 0.75 4.14
C ILE A 41 -1.52 1.08 2.77
N GLY A 42 -2.06 2.31 2.66
CA GLY A 42 -2.63 2.84 1.43
C GLY A 42 -1.62 3.01 0.30
N ALA A 43 -2.08 3.62 -0.80
CA ALA A 43 -1.20 4.04 -1.86
C ALA A 43 -0.25 5.13 -1.33
N VAL A 44 1.04 5.00 -1.64
CA VAL A 44 2.05 6.02 -1.37
C VAL A 44 2.70 6.39 -2.69
N THR A 45 2.79 7.68 -2.97
CA THR A 45 3.44 8.20 -4.17
C THR A 45 4.88 8.53 -3.83
N LEU A 46 5.82 8.03 -4.63
CA LEU A 46 7.21 8.45 -4.57
C LEU A 46 7.34 9.71 -5.44
N ASN A 47 7.71 10.84 -4.82
CA ASN A 47 7.88 12.16 -5.46
C ASN A 47 6.56 12.82 -5.92
N PRO A 48 5.75 13.37 -5.00
CA PRO A 48 4.47 14.01 -5.33
C PRO A 48 4.61 15.28 -6.18
N GLU A 49 5.79 15.92 -6.20
CA GLU A 49 6.08 17.11 -7.00
C GLU A 49 6.00 16.86 -8.52
N ARG A 50 6.18 15.61 -8.97
CA ARG A 50 6.01 15.26 -10.38
C ARG A 50 4.54 15.24 -10.80
N ASP A 51 3.60 14.94 -9.90
CA ASP A 51 2.17 15.01 -10.22
C ASP A 51 1.72 16.46 -10.44
N ALA A 52 2.28 17.41 -9.68
CA ALA A 52 2.07 18.84 -9.90
C ALA A 52 2.67 19.32 -11.23
N ALA A 53 3.83 18.77 -11.64
CA ALA A 53 4.45 19.08 -12.93
C ALA A 53 3.69 18.48 -14.13
N ILE A 54 3.08 17.30 -13.97
CA ILE A 54 2.25 16.65 -15.00
C ILE A 54 0.91 17.39 -15.17
N CYS A 55 0.31 17.89 -14.09
CA CYS A 55 -0.90 18.74 -14.17
C CYS A 55 -0.60 20.13 -14.78
N GLY A 56 0.67 20.54 -14.84
CA GLY A 56 1.13 21.82 -15.39
C GLY A 56 1.73 21.77 -16.80
N HIS A 57 1.93 20.59 -17.40
CA HIS A 57 2.37 20.47 -18.80
C HIS A 57 1.23 19.91 -19.65
N GLY A 58 0.64 20.80 -20.44
CA GLY A 58 -0.43 20.49 -21.37
C GLY A 58 -0.12 19.26 -22.21
N HIS A 59 -1.02 18.28 -22.15
CA HIS A 59 -1.21 17.34 -23.24
C HIS A 59 -1.51 18.15 -24.52
N ALA A 60 -0.60 18.12 -25.52
CA ALA A 60 -0.94 17.83 -26.93
C ALA A 60 0.07 18.32 -28.00
N GLU A 61 1.11 19.10 -27.72
CA GLU A 61 1.88 19.74 -28.82
C GLU A 61 3.15 18.99 -29.28
N ASP A 62 3.70 18.03 -28.52
CA ASP A 62 5.01 17.43 -28.91
C ASP A 62 4.93 16.21 -29.84
N ILE A 63 3.77 15.56 -30.00
CA ILE A 63 3.67 14.35 -30.83
C ILE A 63 3.68 14.68 -32.34
N LYS A 64 3.37 15.91 -32.75
CA LYS A 64 3.28 16.28 -34.18
C LYS A 64 4.62 16.66 -34.83
N ARG A 65 5.73 16.73 -34.10
CA ARG A 65 7.03 17.21 -34.63
C ARG A 65 8.04 16.13 -35.01
N LEU A 66 7.59 14.89 -35.27
CA LEU A 66 8.48 13.81 -35.74
C LEU A 66 8.09 13.23 -37.11
N VAL A 67 7.08 13.79 -37.78
CA VAL A 67 6.71 13.43 -39.15
C VAL A 67 6.53 14.70 -39.97
N ALA A 68 7.64 15.28 -40.42
CA ALA A 68 7.73 16.25 -41.51
C ALA A 68 9.09 16.09 -42.20
#